data_AF-A0A8H8QWL7-F1
#
_entry.id   AF-A0A8H8QWL7-F1
#
_cell.length_a   1.000
_cell.length_b   1.000
_cell.length_c   1.000
_cell.angle_alpha   90.00
_cell.angle_beta   90.00
_cell.angle_gamma   90.00
#
_symmetry.space_group_name_H-M   'P 1'
#
loop_
_entity.id
_entity.type
_entity.pdbx_description
1 polymer ?
#
loop_
_entity_poly.entity_id
_entity_poly.type
_entity_poly.pdbx_seq_one_letter_code
_entity_poly.pdbx_strand_id
1 'polypeptide(L)'
;MAPVLPPTGIEPVDQYGVDGLSVCRTEDKKSLIFYPATYRPQNDPEYEDPNGSAHAWQNQEEAMEQLGWLKKIHEIIGASDPTSHPHVQRLLETQTGTGFPIVEFVDKGDLYSFLRTNPKPVVPSGKGSENPLTLKLRWALNIASALAFLHTKNIVFEGLSPNTIRLRSDLSAALVDLDAAAYKEQTGSDGMADGYRCPDWVEAPLADQAETWITPSQDIYAFGSLMYYLLVEEDPEPWKDEEDMPELEENDLDEIIRKCWVREFGSMAEVVKAVKMIVAQEGLELSGGG
;
A
#
# COMPACT_ATOMS: atom_id res chain seq x y z
N MET A 1 -26.94 17.48 12.21
CA MET A 1 -26.28 17.83 10.95
C MET A 1 -24.82 17.48 11.15
N ALA A 2 -24.33 16.44 10.47
CA ALA A 2 -22.93 15.99 10.60
C ALA A 2 -21.99 17.09 10.07
N PRO A 3 -20.76 17.22 10.58
CA PRO A 3 -19.87 18.32 10.23
C PRO A 3 -19.53 18.27 8.74
N VAL A 4 -19.67 19.42 8.08
CA VAL A 4 -19.14 19.66 6.73
C VAL A 4 -17.65 19.87 6.90
N LEU A 5 -16.83 18.92 6.45
CA LEU A 5 -15.37 19.08 6.49
C LEU A 5 -14.76 18.87 5.11
N PRO A 6 -14.31 19.97 4.53
CA PRO A 6 -12.95 20.08 4.02
C PRO A 6 -12.30 21.35 4.60
N PRO A 7 -10.97 21.40 4.71
CA PRO A 7 -10.28 22.05 5.81
C PRO A 7 -10.59 23.55 5.89
N THR A 8 -11.22 24.00 6.97
CA THR A 8 -11.07 25.40 7.38
C THR A 8 -9.65 25.58 7.90
N GLY A 9 -8.73 25.97 7.02
CA GLY A 9 -7.45 26.57 7.39
C GLY A 9 -6.43 25.67 8.10
N ILE A 10 -6.48 24.35 7.91
CA ILE A 10 -5.38 23.46 8.30
C ILE A 10 -4.51 23.21 7.07
N GLU A 11 -3.29 23.75 7.06
CA GLU A 11 -2.24 23.27 6.14
C GLU A 11 -2.14 21.75 6.31
N PRO A 12 -2.22 20.95 5.23
CA PRO A 12 -2.05 19.50 5.32
C PRO A 12 -0.71 19.23 6.02
N VAL A 13 -0.77 18.62 7.21
CA VAL A 13 0.44 18.40 8.03
C VAL A 13 1.41 17.46 7.30
N ASP A 14 0.87 16.58 6.45
CA ASP A 14 1.63 15.60 5.67
C ASP A 14 1.00 15.52 4.26
N GLN A 15 1.44 16.34 3.31
CA GLN A 15 0.94 16.30 1.93
C GLN A 15 1.62 15.15 1.18
N TYR A 16 0.99 13.98 1.15
CA TYR A 16 1.30 12.91 0.20
C TYR A 16 0.37 13.12 -1.00
N GLY A 17 0.78 13.98 -1.92
CA GLY A 17 0.03 14.25 -3.14
C GLY A 17 0.71 13.54 -4.30
N VAL A 18 0.19 12.37 -4.67
CA VAL A 18 0.40 11.82 -6.01
C VAL A 18 -0.80 12.32 -6.84
N ASP A 19 -0.53 12.93 -7.99
CA ASP A 19 -1.53 13.18 -9.04
C ASP A 19 -2.83 13.90 -8.63
N GLY A 20 -2.71 14.98 -7.85
CA GLY A 20 -3.83 15.91 -7.62
C GLY A 20 -4.79 15.52 -6.50
N LEU A 21 -4.50 14.48 -5.71
CA LEU A 21 -5.17 14.22 -4.43
C LEU A 21 -4.48 14.91 -3.25
N SER A 22 -5.24 15.15 -2.20
CA SER A 22 -4.78 15.62 -0.91
C SER A 22 -5.42 14.81 0.20
N VAL A 23 -4.66 14.62 1.27
CA VAL A 23 -5.10 13.88 2.46
C VAL A 23 -4.98 14.78 3.69
N CYS A 24 -5.99 14.77 4.55
CA CYS A 24 -5.91 15.46 5.83
C CYS A 24 -6.52 14.62 6.95
N ARG A 25 -6.13 14.91 8.19
CA ARG A 25 -6.71 14.25 9.36
C ARG A 25 -8.11 14.81 9.64
N THR A 26 -9.04 13.94 10.01
CA THR A 26 -10.35 14.34 10.55
C THR A 26 -10.19 15.15 11.83
N GLU A 27 -11.23 15.90 12.24
CA GLU A 27 -11.20 16.78 13.42
C GLU A 27 -10.82 16.03 14.72
N ASP A 28 -11.24 14.77 14.85
CA ASP A 28 -10.89 13.89 15.97
C ASP A 28 -9.46 13.32 15.90
N LYS A 29 -8.74 13.58 14.79
CA LYS A 29 -7.38 13.13 14.47
C LYS A 29 -7.20 11.61 14.44
N LYS A 30 -8.29 10.84 14.28
CA LYS A 30 -8.27 9.37 14.27
C LYS A 30 -8.38 8.75 12.88
N SER A 31 -8.74 9.56 11.88
CA SER A 31 -8.98 9.11 10.51
C SER A 31 -8.37 10.08 9.51
N LEU A 32 -8.27 9.64 8.27
CA LEU A 32 -7.83 10.44 7.14
C LEU A 32 -8.99 10.60 6.15
N ILE A 33 -9.16 11.79 5.60
CA ILE A 33 -10.06 12.05 4.48
C ILE A 33 -9.24 12.37 3.24
N PHE A 34 -9.55 11.69 2.14
CA PHE A 34 -8.96 11.96 0.82
C PHE A 34 -9.90 12.85 0.03
N TYR A 35 -9.35 13.89 -0.59
CA TYR A 35 -10.09 14.86 -1.38
C TYR A 35 -9.21 15.40 -2.50
N PRO A 36 -9.79 15.96 -3.58
CA PRO A 36 -8.98 16.54 -4.63
C PRO A 36 -8.20 17.76 -4.11
N ALA A 37 -6.91 17.90 -4.44
CA ALA A 37 -6.04 18.99 -3.95
C ALA A 37 -6.55 20.39 -4.30
N THR A 38 -7.25 20.46 -5.43
CA THR A 38 -7.88 21.67 -5.95
C THR A 38 -9.27 21.91 -5.36
N TYR A 39 -9.78 21.03 -4.51
CA TYR A 39 -11.05 21.22 -3.82
C TYR A 39 -11.03 22.50 -2.98
N ARG A 40 -12.12 23.28 -3.07
CA ARG A 40 -12.37 24.48 -2.26
C ARG A 40 -13.80 24.43 -1.72
N PRO A 41 -14.02 24.61 -0.42
CA PRO A 41 -15.38 24.66 0.11
C PRO A 41 -16.09 25.94 -0.32
N GLN A 42 -17.43 25.91 -0.41
CA GLN A 42 -18.25 27.05 -0.83
C GLN A 42 -18.15 28.29 0.09
N ASN A 43 -17.67 28.10 1.32
CA ASN A 43 -17.45 29.19 2.27
C ASN A 43 -16.01 29.73 2.25
N ASP A 44 -15.16 29.24 1.34
CA ASP A 44 -13.80 29.75 1.15
C ASP A 44 -13.86 31.17 0.54
N PRO A 45 -13.22 32.18 1.16
CA PRO A 45 -13.18 33.55 0.63
C PRO A 45 -12.56 33.67 -0.76
N GLU A 46 -11.72 32.71 -1.17
CA GLU A 46 -11.07 32.63 -2.48
C GLU A 46 -11.84 31.73 -3.46
N TYR A 47 -13.03 31.24 -3.08
CA TYR A 47 -13.89 30.49 -3.98
C TYR A 47 -14.45 31.41 -5.09
N GLU A 48 -13.82 31.36 -6.26
CA GLU A 48 -14.39 31.91 -7.49
C GLU A 48 -15.13 30.80 -8.24
N ASP A 49 -16.47 30.91 -8.38
CA ASP A 49 -17.23 30.05 -9.28
C ASP A 49 -16.95 30.51 -10.72
N PRO A 50 -16.08 29.81 -11.50
CA PRO A 50 -15.55 30.38 -12.73
C PRO A 50 -16.61 30.52 -13.82
N ASN A 51 -17.79 29.89 -13.67
CA ASN A 51 -18.81 29.79 -14.73
C ASN A 51 -20.26 29.88 -14.22
N GLY A 52 -20.51 30.20 -12.95
CA GLY A 52 -21.85 30.09 -12.36
C GLY A 52 -22.36 28.65 -12.29
N SER A 53 -21.46 27.67 -12.41
CA SER A 53 -21.76 26.27 -12.19
C SER A 53 -21.10 25.92 -10.87
N ALA A 54 -21.90 25.71 -9.83
CA ALA A 54 -21.48 25.26 -8.50
C ALA A 54 -20.73 23.90 -8.48
N HIS A 55 -20.30 23.42 -9.65
CA HIS A 55 -19.74 22.12 -9.98
C HIS A 55 -18.44 22.21 -10.80
N ALA A 56 -17.88 23.39 -11.12
CA ALA A 56 -16.65 23.48 -11.92
C ALA A 56 -15.42 22.85 -11.23
N TRP A 57 -15.39 22.82 -9.89
CA TRP A 57 -14.40 22.07 -9.11
C TRP A 57 -14.54 20.53 -9.23
N GLN A 58 -15.64 20.05 -9.82
CA GLN A 58 -15.86 18.65 -10.19
C GLN A 58 -15.22 18.30 -11.55
N ASN A 59 -14.72 19.28 -12.33
CA ASN A 59 -13.88 19.03 -13.50
C ASN A 59 -12.44 18.67 -13.08
N GLN A 60 -12.31 17.77 -12.12
CA GLN A 60 -11.07 17.11 -11.71
C GLN A 60 -11.25 15.63 -12.00
N GLU A 61 -11.47 15.32 -13.29
CA GLU A 61 -11.87 13.99 -13.76
C GLU A 61 -10.92 12.92 -13.23
N GLU A 62 -9.61 13.12 -13.38
CA GLU A 62 -8.57 12.21 -12.87
C GLU A 62 -8.61 12.01 -11.34
N ALA A 63 -8.64 13.08 -10.55
CA ALA A 63 -8.66 12.97 -9.09
C ALA A 63 -9.97 12.34 -8.58
N MET A 64 -11.10 12.67 -9.21
CA MET A 64 -12.39 12.08 -8.88
C MET A 64 -12.48 10.62 -9.31
N GLU A 65 -11.84 10.25 -10.43
CA GLU A 65 -11.66 8.86 -10.85
C GLU A 65 -10.82 8.08 -9.82
N GLN A 66 -9.70 8.62 -9.37
CA GLN A 66 -8.87 8.01 -8.33
C GLN A 66 -9.63 7.82 -7.00
N LEU A 67 -10.42 8.81 -6.55
CA LEU A 67 -11.29 8.65 -5.38
C LEU A 67 -12.38 7.60 -5.61
N GLY A 68 -12.98 7.59 -6.81
CA GLY A 68 -13.94 6.58 -7.22
C GLY A 68 -13.34 5.18 -7.16
N TRP A 69 -12.09 5.07 -7.61
CA TRP A 69 -11.33 3.84 -7.64
C TRP A 69 -10.97 3.33 -6.24
N LEU A 70 -10.44 4.17 -5.36
CA LEU A 70 -10.15 3.83 -3.97
C LEU A 70 -11.39 3.26 -3.27
N LYS A 71 -12.55 3.90 -3.45
CA LYS A 71 -13.82 3.39 -2.92
C LYS A 71 -14.18 2.04 -3.52
N LYS A 72 -14.04 1.88 -4.84
CA LYS A 72 -14.34 0.64 -5.55
C LYS A 72 -13.51 -0.53 -5.03
N ILE A 73 -12.22 -0.34 -4.79
CA ILE A 73 -11.33 -1.35 -4.19
C ILE A 73 -11.85 -1.76 -2.81
N HIS A 74 -12.22 -0.80 -1.95
CA HIS A 74 -12.78 -1.11 -0.64
C HIS A 74 -14.16 -1.77 -0.69
N GLU A 75 -15.01 -1.44 -1.67
CA GLU A 75 -16.26 -2.14 -1.92
C GLU A 75 -16.02 -3.61 -2.28
N ILE A 76 -15.04 -3.90 -3.16
CA ILE A 76 -14.67 -5.26 -3.53
C ILE A 76 -14.16 -6.04 -2.31
N ILE A 77 -13.31 -5.43 -1.49
CA ILE A 77 -12.82 -6.01 -0.22
C ILE A 77 -14.00 -6.37 0.69
N GLY A 78 -14.97 -5.46 0.84
CA GLY A 78 -16.14 -5.64 1.71
C GLY A 78 -17.23 -6.57 1.15
N ALA A 79 -17.20 -6.92 -0.14
CA ALA A 79 -18.27 -7.66 -0.81
C ALA A 79 -18.32 -9.16 -0.48
N SER A 80 -17.26 -9.72 0.10
CA SER A 80 -17.19 -11.16 0.43
C SER A 80 -16.37 -11.39 1.69
N ASP A 81 -16.62 -12.49 2.41
CA ASP A 81 -15.79 -12.87 3.56
C ASP A 81 -14.39 -13.35 3.12
N PRO A 82 -13.32 -13.02 3.87
CA PRO A 82 -13.29 -12.02 4.94
C PRO A 82 -13.44 -10.61 4.38
N THR A 83 -14.20 -9.74 5.04
CA THR A 83 -14.50 -8.37 4.57
C THR A 83 -13.43 -7.34 4.93
N SER A 84 -12.36 -7.75 5.61
CA SER A 84 -11.24 -6.90 6.03
C SER A 84 -10.03 -7.75 6.41
N HIS A 85 -8.86 -7.12 6.48
CA HIS A 85 -7.62 -7.73 6.94
C HIS A 85 -6.84 -6.75 7.83
N PRO A 86 -6.24 -7.18 8.95
CA PRO A 86 -5.60 -6.27 9.92
C PRO A 86 -4.43 -5.45 9.35
N HIS A 87 -3.80 -5.96 8.30
CA HIS A 87 -2.64 -5.35 7.63
C HIS A 87 -3.00 -4.69 6.28
N VAL A 88 -4.27 -4.40 6.04
CA VAL A 88 -4.75 -3.58 4.92
C VAL A 88 -5.55 -2.41 5.49
N GLN A 89 -5.27 -1.19 5.04
CA GLN A 89 -5.98 0.00 5.50
C GLN A 89 -7.49 -0.16 5.30
N ARG A 90 -8.28 0.25 6.30
CA ARG A 90 -9.74 0.16 6.23
C ARG A 90 -10.37 1.48 5.78
N LEU A 91 -11.31 1.38 4.85
CA LEU A 91 -12.33 2.41 4.66
C LEU A 91 -13.29 2.37 5.85
N LEU A 92 -13.42 3.50 6.54
CA LEU A 92 -14.29 3.64 7.70
C LEU A 92 -15.68 4.10 7.28
N GLU A 93 -15.75 5.12 6.43
CA GLU A 93 -16.99 5.65 5.89
C GLU A 93 -16.75 6.48 4.62
N THR A 94 -17.83 6.94 4.00
CA THR A 94 -17.80 7.92 2.92
C THR A 94 -18.53 9.17 3.39
N GLN A 95 -17.86 10.33 3.29
CA GLN A 95 -18.41 11.60 3.76
C GLN A 95 -19.72 11.94 3.02
N THR A 96 -20.76 12.22 3.80
CA THR A 96 -22.06 12.63 3.24
C THR A 96 -21.93 13.99 2.54
N GLY A 97 -22.46 14.09 1.33
CA GLY A 97 -22.49 15.32 0.53
C GLY A 97 -21.38 15.40 -0.51
N THR A 98 -20.12 15.17 -0.12
CA THR A 98 -18.96 15.18 -1.03
C THR A 98 -18.68 13.81 -1.64
N GLY A 99 -18.98 12.72 -0.93
CA GLY A 99 -18.63 11.37 -1.36
C GLY A 99 -17.15 11.01 -1.15
N PHE A 100 -16.42 11.80 -0.36
CA PHE A 100 -14.99 11.59 -0.09
C PHE A 100 -14.75 10.42 0.87
N PRO A 101 -13.80 9.52 0.56
CA PRO A 101 -13.51 8.38 1.41
C PRO A 101 -12.79 8.82 2.68
N ILE A 102 -13.25 8.28 3.81
CA ILE A 102 -12.62 8.44 5.13
C ILE A 102 -12.05 7.08 5.54
N VAL A 103 -10.73 7.00 5.69
CA VAL A 103 -9.99 5.78 6.00
C VAL A 103 -9.33 5.85 7.38
N GLU A 104 -8.93 4.71 7.92
CA GLU A 104 -8.22 4.67 9.20
C GLU A 104 -6.85 5.37 9.12
N PHE A 105 -6.49 6.10 10.19
CA PHE A 105 -5.17 6.70 10.35
C PHE A 105 -4.20 5.71 11.02
N VAL A 106 -2.99 5.56 10.46
CA VAL A 106 -1.92 4.69 10.95
C VAL A 106 -0.76 5.57 11.45
N ASP A 107 -0.39 5.41 12.72
CA ASP A 107 0.17 6.48 13.55
C ASP A 107 1.69 6.67 13.52
N LYS A 108 2.48 5.64 13.18
CA LYS A 108 3.96 5.71 13.25
C LYS A 108 4.65 6.13 11.95
N GLY A 109 3.89 6.56 10.95
CA GLY A 109 4.43 6.96 9.64
C GLY A 109 4.74 5.76 8.74
N ASP A 110 5.33 6.05 7.58
CA ASP A 110 5.78 5.06 6.62
C ASP A 110 7.07 4.36 7.04
N LEU A 111 7.25 3.13 6.57
CA LEU A 111 8.37 2.25 6.91
C LEU A 111 9.71 2.82 6.42
N TYR A 112 9.72 3.48 5.27
CA TYR A 112 10.91 4.15 4.72
C TYR A 112 11.49 5.20 5.69
N SER A 113 10.65 6.14 6.10
CA SER A 113 11.00 7.21 7.03
C SER A 113 11.30 6.66 8.43
N PHE A 114 10.57 5.63 8.85
CA PHE A 114 10.79 4.98 10.14
C PHE A 114 12.19 4.36 10.25
N LEU A 115 12.62 3.58 9.24
CA LEU A 115 13.93 2.92 9.25
C LEU A 115 15.09 3.92 9.25
N ARG A 116 14.97 5.02 8.49
CA ARG A 116 15.99 6.09 8.48
C ARG A 116 16.12 6.81 9.81
N THR A 117 15.00 7.03 10.49
CA THR A 117 14.97 7.69 11.80
C THR A 117 15.28 6.74 12.96
N ASN A 118 15.19 5.43 12.74
CA ASN A 118 15.41 4.38 13.73
C ASN A 118 16.28 3.26 13.16
N PRO A 119 17.60 3.48 12.96
CA PRO A 119 18.50 2.48 12.35
C PRO A 119 18.70 1.20 13.18
N LYS A 120 18.23 1.19 14.45
CA LYS A 120 18.20 0.01 15.32
C LYS A 120 16.84 -0.06 16.02
N PRO A 121 15.77 -0.41 15.30
CA PRO A 121 14.44 -0.38 15.86
C PRO A 121 14.27 -1.50 16.90
N VAL A 122 13.82 -1.14 18.10
CA VAL A 122 13.61 -2.08 19.21
C VAL A 122 12.13 -2.42 19.32
N VAL A 123 11.81 -3.71 19.40
CA VAL A 123 10.42 -4.16 19.54
C VAL A 123 9.92 -3.86 20.97
N PRO A 124 8.76 -3.21 21.15
CA PRO A 124 8.10 -3.12 22.45
C PRO A 124 7.63 -4.53 22.85
N SER A 125 8.36 -5.17 23.78
CA SER A 125 8.03 -6.40 24.50
C SER A 125 7.99 -7.74 23.74
N GLY A 126 8.96 -8.63 24.05
CA GLY A 126 8.96 -10.07 23.71
C GLY A 126 10.36 -10.69 23.75
N LYS A 127 10.53 -11.98 24.09
CA LYS A 127 11.81 -12.68 23.87
C LYS A 127 12.11 -12.66 22.37
N GLY A 128 13.28 -12.17 21.98
CA GLY A 128 13.64 -11.90 20.57
C GLY A 128 13.58 -10.43 20.16
N SER A 129 13.20 -9.52 21.08
CA SER A 129 13.11 -8.06 20.86
C SER A 129 14.45 -7.35 20.61
N GLU A 130 15.58 -8.05 20.75
CA GLU A 130 16.93 -7.49 20.58
C GLU A 130 17.49 -7.70 19.17
N ASN A 131 16.95 -8.64 18.38
CA ASN A 131 17.41 -8.89 17.01
C ASN A 131 16.58 -8.04 16.02
N PRO A 132 17.19 -7.06 15.32
CA PRO A 132 16.48 -6.27 14.30
C PRO A 132 15.86 -7.12 13.18
N LEU A 133 16.44 -8.29 12.89
CA LEU A 133 15.92 -9.23 11.90
C LEU A 133 14.51 -9.71 12.26
N THR A 134 14.24 -9.95 13.56
CA THR A 134 12.91 -10.34 14.06
C THR A 134 11.82 -9.39 13.61
N LEU A 135 12.07 -8.08 13.74
CA LEU A 135 11.10 -7.06 13.42
C LEU A 135 10.90 -6.94 11.90
N LYS A 136 11.99 -7.03 11.13
CA LYS A 136 11.97 -7.07 9.67
C LYS A 136 11.15 -8.25 9.15
N LEU A 137 11.35 -9.45 9.71
CA LEU A 137 10.55 -10.63 9.35
C LEU A 137 9.08 -10.52 9.76
N ARG A 138 8.78 -9.86 10.89
CA ARG A 138 7.40 -9.58 11.28
C ARG A 138 6.72 -8.65 10.28
N TRP A 139 7.39 -7.60 9.83
CA TRP A 139 6.87 -6.71 8.79
C TRP A 139 6.67 -7.45 7.47
N ALA A 140 7.66 -8.22 7.02
CA ALA A 140 7.54 -9.06 5.83
C ALA A 140 6.32 -9.99 5.91
N LEU A 141 6.09 -10.63 7.05
CA LEU A 141 4.93 -11.50 7.23
C LEU A 141 3.59 -10.74 7.25
N ASN A 142 3.53 -9.58 7.91
CA ASN A 142 2.32 -8.73 7.91
C ASN A 142 1.93 -8.35 6.48
N ILE A 143 2.91 -7.93 5.67
CA ILE A 143 2.71 -7.52 4.28
C ILE A 143 2.41 -8.70 3.36
N ALA A 144 3.13 -9.83 3.50
CA ALA A 144 2.84 -11.03 2.73
C ALA A 144 1.40 -11.52 2.96
N SER A 145 0.92 -11.48 4.20
CA SER A 145 -0.46 -11.83 4.56
C SER A 145 -1.47 -10.85 3.94
N ALA A 146 -1.15 -9.55 3.93
CA ALA A 146 -2.00 -8.53 3.33
C ALA A 146 -2.15 -8.74 1.81
N LEU A 147 -1.05 -8.96 1.10
CA LEU A 147 -1.06 -9.23 -0.35
C LEU A 147 -1.79 -10.55 -0.65
N ALA A 148 -1.54 -11.61 0.11
CA ALA A 148 -2.27 -12.87 -0.03
C ALA A 148 -3.79 -12.68 0.13
N PHE A 149 -4.21 -11.86 1.09
CA PHE A 149 -5.61 -11.49 1.25
C PHE A 149 -6.17 -10.73 0.04
N LEU A 150 -5.48 -9.69 -0.45
CA LEU A 150 -5.90 -8.94 -1.65
C LEU A 150 -6.05 -9.85 -2.87
N HIS A 151 -5.12 -10.79 -3.06
CA HIS A 151 -5.17 -11.76 -4.16
C HIS A 151 -6.42 -12.65 -4.09
N THR A 152 -6.92 -12.99 -2.88
CA THR A 152 -8.20 -13.73 -2.75
C THR A 152 -9.42 -12.93 -3.24
N LYS A 153 -9.30 -11.60 -3.29
CA LYS A 153 -10.31 -10.68 -3.81
C LYS A 153 -10.11 -10.35 -5.30
N ASN A 154 -9.12 -10.96 -5.96
CA ASN A 154 -8.67 -10.61 -7.31
C ASN A 154 -8.20 -9.16 -7.42
N ILE A 155 -7.57 -8.64 -6.37
CA ILE A 155 -6.92 -7.33 -6.34
C ILE A 155 -5.41 -7.55 -6.41
N VAL A 156 -4.71 -6.88 -7.31
CA VAL A 156 -3.24 -6.80 -7.38
C VAL A 156 -2.84 -5.41 -6.90
N PHE A 157 -1.92 -5.32 -5.93
CA PHE A 157 -1.64 -4.06 -5.25
C PHE A 157 -0.81 -3.09 -6.09
N GLU A 158 0.23 -3.58 -6.79
CA GLU A 158 1.14 -2.86 -7.69
C GLU A 158 1.95 -1.69 -7.08
N GLY A 159 1.46 -1.06 -6.02
CA GLY A 159 2.07 0.06 -5.33
C GLY A 159 3.10 -0.31 -4.27
N LEU A 160 3.57 -1.56 -4.20
CA LEU A 160 4.37 -2.01 -3.05
C LEU A 160 5.73 -1.32 -3.01
N SER A 161 5.95 -0.54 -1.95
CA SER A 161 7.24 0.04 -1.57
C SER A 161 7.27 0.28 -0.05
N PRO A 162 8.43 0.63 0.53
CA PRO A 162 8.52 1.03 1.92
C PRO A 162 7.69 2.29 2.25
N ASN A 163 7.30 3.10 1.25
CA ASN A 163 6.46 4.29 1.44
C ASN A 163 4.97 3.93 1.60
N THR A 164 4.51 2.87 0.93
CA THR A 164 3.12 2.40 0.99
C THR A 164 2.85 1.42 2.14
N ILE A 165 3.83 1.27 3.04
CA ILE A 165 3.73 0.49 4.27
C ILE A 165 3.77 1.43 5.46
N ARG A 166 2.70 1.47 6.26
CA ARG A 166 2.65 2.26 7.50
C ARG A 166 2.67 1.40 8.74
N LEU A 167 3.30 1.94 9.78
CA LEU A 167 3.49 1.25 11.05
C LEU A 167 2.46 1.70 12.09
N ARG A 168 1.94 0.73 12.86
CA ARG A 168 1.05 0.96 14.00
C ARG A 168 1.86 1.21 15.28
N SER A 169 1.19 1.64 16.34
CA SER A 169 1.77 1.82 17.67
C SER A 169 2.53 0.62 18.22
N ASP A 170 2.12 -0.60 17.89
CA ASP A 170 2.78 -1.87 18.26
C ASP A 170 3.89 -2.29 17.26
N LEU A 171 4.20 -1.41 16.31
CA LEU A 171 5.09 -1.61 15.16
C LEU A 171 4.63 -2.73 14.20
N SER A 172 3.36 -3.13 14.20
CA SER A 172 2.83 -3.97 13.12
C SER A 172 2.68 -3.13 11.84
N ALA A 173 2.91 -3.76 10.69
CA ALA A 173 2.87 -3.10 9.39
C ALA A 173 1.49 -3.25 8.72
N ALA A 174 1.08 -2.28 7.92
CA ALA A 174 -0.11 -2.38 7.08
C ALA A 174 0.09 -1.65 5.75
N LEU A 175 -0.49 -2.20 4.69
CA LEU A 175 -0.58 -1.56 3.39
C LEU A 175 -1.58 -0.39 3.44
N VAL A 176 -1.16 0.74 2.87
CA VAL A 176 -1.97 1.94 2.63
C VAL A 176 -1.98 2.26 1.13
N ASP A 177 -2.61 3.37 0.71
CA ASP A 177 -2.56 3.88 -0.66
C ASP A 177 -3.03 2.84 -1.71
N LEU A 178 -4.26 2.33 -1.49
CA LEU A 178 -4.92 1.34 -2.35
C LEU A 178 -5.48 1.95 -3.65
N ASP A 179 -5.29 3.25 -3.87
CA ASP A 179 -5.75 3.99 -5.04
C ASP A 179 -4.96 3.68 -6.33
N ALA A 180 -3.82 2.99 -6.23
CA ALA A 180 -3.08 2.48 -7.38
C ALA A 180 -3.33 0.98 -7.69
N ALA A 181 -4.08 0.26 -6.85
CA ALA A 181 -4.27 -1.19 -6.99
C ALA A 181 -5.17 -1.55 -8.18
N ALA A 182 -4.91 -2.65 -8.89
CA ALA A 182 -5.75 -3.15 -9.99
C ALA A 182 -6.72 -4.27 -9.57
N TYR A 183 -7.76 -4.51 -10.38
CA TYR A 183 -8.64 -5.68 -10.23
C TYR A 183 -9.13 -6.25 -11.57
N LYS A 184 -9.58 -7.50 -11.57
CA LYS A 184 -9.93 -8.33 -12.74
C LYS A 184 -10.71 -7.65 -13.89
N GLU A 185 -11.60 -6.68 -13.65
CA GLU A 185 -12.40 -6.04 -14.71
C GLU A 185 -11.86 -4.69 -15.19
N GLN A 186 -10.75 -4.21 -14.62
CA GLN A 186 -10.11 -2.97 -15.03
C GLN A 186 -8.60 -3.03 -14.73
N THR A 187 -7.80 -3.02 -15.79
CA THR A 187 -6.35 -2.83 -15.68
C THR A 187 -6.08 -1.52 -14.94
N GLY A 188 -5.11 -1.53 -14.03
CA GLY A 188 -4.78 -0.45 -13.11
C GLY A 188 -4.78 0.94 -13.73
N SER A 189 -4.90 1.94 -12.86
CA SER A 189 -4.67 3.33 -13.26
C SER A 189 -3.27 3.44 -13.88
N ASP A 190 -3.10 4.26 -14.92
CA ASP A 190 -1.77 4.75 -15.35
C ASP A 190 -1.05 5.53 -14.20
N GLY A 191 -1.72 5.69 -13.05
CA GLY A 191 -1.21 6.17 -11.79
C GLY A 191 0.13 5.52 -11.43
N MET A 192 1.13 6.38 -11.36
CA MET A 192 2.52 6.00 -11.21
C MET A 192 2.74 5.40 -9.82
N ALA A 193 2.67 4.07 -9.71
CA ALA A 193 3.23 3.41 -8.55
C ALA A 193 4.75 3.62 -8.57
N ASP A 194 5.26 4.40 -7.61
CA ASP A 194 6.66 4.39 -7.12
C ASP A 194 7.02 3.04 -6.43
N GLY A 195 6.28 1.97 -6.79
CA GLY A 195 6.44 0.62 -6.30
C GLY A 195 7.57 -0.11 -6.99
N TYR A 196 8.02 -1.22 -6.39
CA TYR A 196 9.00 -2.10 -6.99
C TYR A 196 8.42 -2.81 -8.23
N ARG A 197 8.67 -2.24 -9.42
CA ARG A 197 8.12 -2.75 -10.68
C ARG A 197 8.85 -4.00 -11.16
N CYS A 198 8.06 -4.98 -11.57
CA CYS A 198 8.56 -6.18 -12.25
C CYS A 198 9.02 -5.79 -13.68
N PRO A 199 10.20 -6.22 -14.16
CA PRO A 199 10.73 -5.85 -15.48
C PRO A 199 9.79 -6.14 -16.66
N ASP A 200 9.00 -7.21 -16.57
CA ASP A 200 8.04 -7.62 -17.61
C ASP A 200 6.83 -6.66 -17.78
N TRP A 201 6.71 -5.64 -16.91
CA TRP A 201 5.71 -4.57 -17.04
C TRP A 201 5.85 -3.79 -18.37
N VAL A 202 6.97 -3.94 -19.08
CA VAL A 202 7.30 -3.20 -20.31
C VAL A 202 6.75 -3.86 -21.59
N GLU A 203 6.24 -5.09 -21.53
CA GLU A 203 5.63 -5.74 -22.71
C GLU A 203 4.16 -5.33 -22.85
N ALA A 204 3.90 -4.31 -23.67
CA ALA A 204 2.54 -3.95 -24.07
C ALA A 204 1.79 -5.20 -24.57
N PRO A 205 0.55 -5.46 -24.11
CA PRO A 205 -0.19 -6.62 -24.56
C PRO A 205 -0.33 -6.58 -26.08
N LEU A 206 -0.09 -7.73 -26.72
CA LEU A 206 -0.40 -7.89 -28.14
C LEU A 206 -1.88 -7.59 -28.35
N ALA A 207 -2.22 -6.90 -29.44
CA ALA A 207 -3.57 -6.40 -29.70
C ALA A 207 -4.67 -7.49 -29.72
N ASP A 208 -4.28 -8.77 -29.76
CA ASP A 208 -5.13 -9.96 -29.76
C ASP A 208 -5.17 -10.71 -28.41
N GLN A 209 -4.40 -10.27 -27.40
CA GLN A 209 -4.41 -10.80 -26.04
C GLN A 209 -4.87 -9.73 -25.05
N ALA A 210 -6.19 -9.52 -24.98
CA ALA A 210 -6.82 -8.61 -24.01
C ALA A 210 -6.82 -9.14 -22.56
N GLU A 211 -6.00 -10.15 -22.25
CA GLU A 211 -5.78 -10.58 -20.86
C GLU A 211 -5.06 -9.44 -20.14
N THR A 212 -5.55 -9.09 -18.95
CA THR A 212 -4.97 -8.03 -18.13
C THR A 212 -3.49 -8.35 -17.90
N TRP A 213 -2.60 -7.49 -18.41
CA TRP A 213 -1.13 -7.62 -18.24
C TRP A 213 -0.70 -7.57 -16.75
N ILE A 214 -1.65 -7.27 -15.88
CA ILE A 214 -1.50 -7.20 -14.43
C ILE A 214 -1.82 -8.55 -13.81
N THR A 215 -0.87 -9.06 -13.03
CA THR A 215 -0.93 -10.41 -12.47
C THR A 215 -0.45 -10.43 -11.01
N PRO A 216 -0.94 -11.37 -10.18
CA PRO A 216 -0.43 -11.58 -8.83
C PRO A 216 1.09 -11.76 -8.73
N SER A 217 1.76 -12.23 -9.79
CA SER A 217 3.22 -12.35 -9.84
C SER A 217 3.97 -11.02 -9.75
N GLN A 218 3.35 -9.89 -10.12
CA GLN A 218 3.97 -8.57 -9.95
C GLN A 218 4.09 -8.19 -8.47
N ASP A 219 3.06 -8.47 -7.67
CA ASP A 219 3.12 -8.28 -6.21
C ASP A 219 4.12 -9.24 -5.56
N ILE A 220 4.24 -10.49 -6.05
CA ILE A 220 5.24 -11.46 -5.57
C ILE A 220 6.66 -10.93 -5.82
N TYR A 221 6.92 -10.45 -7.04
CA TYR A 221 8.20 -9.83 -7.37
C TYR A 221 8.49 -8.63 -6.46
N ALA A 222 7.53 -7.71 -6.34
CA ALA A 222 7.67 -6.52 -5.52
C ALA A 222 7.90 -6.88 -4.04
N PHE A 223 7.31 -7.97 -3.55
CA PHE A 223 7.55 -8.49 -2.21
C PHE A 223 8.99 -8.99 -2.03
N GLY A 224 9.56 -9.65 -3.04
CA GLY A 224 10.99 -10.00 -3.06
C GLY A 224 11.87 -8.75 -2.90
N SER A 225 11.56 -7.69 -3.64
CA SER A 225 12.26 -6.40 -3.56
C SER A 225 12.11 -5.71 -2.19
N LEU A 226 10.92 -5.79 -1.58
CA LEU A 226 10.72 -5.33 -0.20
C LEU A 226 11.55 -6.14 0.80
N MET A 227 11.63 -7.47 0.64
CA MET A 227 12.45 -8.29 1.51
C MET A 227 13.93 -7.97 1.36
N TYR A 228 14.42 -7.78 0.13
CA TYR A 228 15.79 -7.31 -0.12
C TYR A 228 16.04 -5.96 0.58
N TYR A 229 15.17 -4.97 0.37
CA TYR A 229 15.26 -3.67 1.03
C TYR A 229 15.29 -3.80 2.57
N LEU A 230 14.44 -4.68 3.14
CA LEU A 230 14.44 -4.90 4.58
C LEU A 230 15.76 -5.47 5.07
N LEU A 231 16.42 -6.38 4.34
CA LEU A 231 17.68 -6.99 4.77
C LEU A 231 18.88 -6.06 4.55
N VAL A 232 18.97 -5.46 3.37
CA VAL A 232 20.12 -4.68 2.90
C VAL A 232 20.03 -3.21 3.31
N GLU A 233 18.82 -2.69 3.56
CA GLU A 233 18.51 -1.27 3.83
C GLU A 233 18.84 -0.33 2.65
N GLU A 234 18.96 -0.89 1.45
CA GLU A 234 19.14 -0.18 0.18
C GLU A 234 18.04 -0.60 -0.80
N ASP A 235 17.59 0.34 -1.62
CA ASP A 235 16.63 0.04 -2.67
C ASP A 235 17.30 -0.86 -3.74
N PRO A 236 16.63 -1.92 -4.20
CA PRO A 236 17.13 -2.72 -5.31
C PRO A 236 17.25 -1.84 -6.56
N GLU A 237 18.41 -1.88 -7.23
CA GLU A 237 18.56 -1.23 -8.52
C GLU A 237 17.60 -1.87 -9.55
N PRO A 238 17.00 -1.13 -10.48
CA PRO A 238 16.17 -1.73 -11.51
C PRO A 238 17.05 -2.55 -12.48
N TRP A 239 16.93 -3.89 -12.43
CA TRP A 239 17.57 -4.79 -13.40
C TRP A 239 16.68 -5.08 -14.60
N LYS A 240 17.31 -5.30 -15.76
CA LYS A 240 16.61 -5.69 -17.00
C LYS A 240 16.58 -7.20 -17.19
N ASP A 241 17.67 -7.85 -16.83
CA ASP A 241 17.89 -9.28 -17.00
C ASP A 241 18.24 -9.92 -15.65
N GLU A 242 17.99 -11.23 -15.50
CA GLU A 242 18.34 -11.96 -14.27
C GLU A 242 19.84 -11.91 -13.95
N GLU A 243 20.69 -11.74 -14.98
CA GLU A 243 22.15 -11.62 -14.85
C GLU A 243 22.59 -10.33 -14.14
N ASP A 244 21.74 -9.29 -14.14
CA ASP A 244 22.00 -8.00 -13.49
C ASP A 244 21.51 -7.97 -12.03
N MET A 245 20.88 -9.05 -11.56
CA MET A 245 20.37 -9.14 -10.19
C MET A 245 21.52 -9.16 -9.16
N PRO A 246 21.32 -8.58 -7.97
CA PRO A 246 22.35 -8.59 -6.93
C PRO A 246 22.68 -10.03 -6.53
N GLU A 247 23.97 -10.29 -6.27
CA GLU A 247 24.40 -11.56 -5.68
C GLU A 247 23.80 -11.70 -4.27
N LEU A 248 23.04 -12.76 -4.07
CA LEU A 248 22.45 -13.11 -2.77
C LEU A 248 23.26 -14.22 -2.10
N GLU A 249 23.26 -14.30 -0.77
CA GLU A 249 23.97 -15.35 -0.05
C GLU A 249 23.21 -16.68 -0.10
N GLU A 250 23.91 -17.80 0.14
CA GLU A 250 23.30 -19.13 0.23
C GLU A 250 22.60 -19.33 1.60
N ASN A 251 21.51 -18.60 1.84
CA ASN A 251 20.68 -18.73 3.04
C ASN A 251 19.17 -18.78 2.72
N ASP A 252 18.36 -19.23 3.68
CA ASP A 252 16.92 -19.44 3.47
C ASP A 252 16.16 -18.13 3.15
N LEU A 253 16.62 -16.98 3.64
CA LEU A 253 15.96 -15.68 3.41
C LEU A 253 16.19 -15.19 1.97
N ASP A 254 17.44 -15.24 1.56
CA ASP A 254 17.89 -14.88 0.22
C ASP A 254 17.29 -15.80 -0.84
N GLU A 255 17.10 -17.08 -0.52
CA GLU A 255 16.40 -18.01 -1.39
C GLU A 255 14.91 -17.64 -1.57
N ILE A 256 14.24 -17.07 -0.55
CA ILE A 256 12.88 -16.53 -0.72
C ILE A 256 12.90 -15.33 -1.66
N ILE A 257 13.85 -14.40 -1.47
CA ILE A 257 13.98 -13.20 -2.32
C ILE A 257 14.18 -13.62 -3.78
N ARG A 258 15.13 -14.51 -4.04
CA ARG A 258 15.40 -15.05 -5.38
C ARG A 258 14.14 -15.67 -5.97
N LYS A 259 13.45 -16.56 -5.25
CA LYS A 259 12.22 -17.23 -5.71
C LYS A 259 11.08 -16.26 -6.04
N CYS A 260 10.97 -15.15 -5.29
CA CYS A 260 10.03 -14.08 -5.61
C CYS A 260 10.38 -13.40 -6.93
N TRP A 261 11.66 -13.07 -7.13
CA TRP A 261 12.13 -12.38 -8.34
C TRP A 261 12.04 -13.24 -9.61
N VAL A 262 12.40 -14.53 -9.52
CA VAL A 262 12.36 -15.47 -10.65
C VAL A 262 11.02 -16.22 -10.80
N ARG A 263 9.99 -15.82 -10.05
CA ARG A 263 8.62 -16.37 -10.12
C ARG A 263 8.51 -17.87 -9.86
N GLU A 264 9.32 -18.39 -8.95
CA GLU A 264 9.17 -19.78 -8.50
C GLU A 264 7.98 -19.97 -7.55
N PHE A 265 7.52 -18.90 -6.89
CA PHE A 265 6.27 -18.92 -6.14
C PHE A 265 5.08 -18.69 -7.06
N GLY A 266 4.10 -19.59 -7.01
CA GLY A 266 2.85 -19.48 -7.78
C GLY A 266 1.79 -18.62 -7.10
N SER A 267 1.95 -18.26 -5.82
CA SER A 267 1.03 -17.38 -5.10
C SER A 267 1.66 -16.76 -3.85
N MET A 268 1.09 -15.63 -3.38
CA MET A 268 1.47 -15.06 -2.09
C MET A 268 1.20 -15.98 -0.89
N ALA A 269 0.29 -16.95 -1.01
CA ALA A 269 0.06 -17.95 0.04
C ALA A 269 1.28 -18.87 0.24
N GLU A 270 1.99 -19.21 -0.84
CA GLU A 270 3.24 -19.97 -0.79
C GLU A 270 4.37 -19.13 -0.17
N VAL A 271 4.46 -17.85 -0.52
CA VAL A 271 5.38 -16.89 0.08
C VAL A 271 5.15 -16.77 1.59
N VAL A 272 3.89 -16.59 2.03
CA VAL A 272 3.52 -16.55 3.45
C VAL A 272 3.98 -17.81 4.17
N LYS A 273 3.81 -19.00 3.55
CA LYS A 273 4.25 -20.27 4.13
C LYS A 273 5.78 -20.32 4.28
N ALA A 274 6.52 -19.88 3.26
CA ALA A 274 7.99 -19.84 3.29
C ALA A 274 8.51 -18.90 4.39
N VAL A 275 7.98 -17.67 4.47
CA VAL A 275 8.37 -16.69 5.50
C VAL A 275 8.04 -17.21 6.90
N LYS A 276 6.87 -17.83 7.10
CA LYS A 276 6.50 -18.44 8.39
C LYS A 276 7.46 -19.54 8.84
N MET A 277 8.00 -20.32 7.90
CA MET A 277 8.98 -21.36 8.24
C MET A 277 10.27 -20.76 8.81
N ILE A 278 10.78 -19.68 8.20
CA ILE A 278 11.98 -18.99 8.70
C ILE A 278 11.72 -18.35 10.05
N VAL A 279 10.58 -17.66 10.21
CA VAL A 279 10.20 -17.06 11.49
C VAL A 279 10.13 -18.10 12.62
N ALA A 280 9.66 -19.32 12.32
CA ALA A 280 9.63 -20.42 13.28
C ALA A 280 11.03 -20.97 13.60
N GLN A 281 11.93 -21.05 12.62
CA GLN A 281 13.33 -21.47 12.83
C GLN A 281 14.09 -20.47 13.71
N GLU A 282 13.83 -19.17 13.55
CA GLU A 282 14.40 -18.09 14.37
C GLU A 282 13.83 -18.04 15.80
N GLY A 283 12.90 -18.95 16.16
CA GLY A 283 12.35 -19.05 17.52
C GLY A 283 11.42 -17.89 17.90
N LEU A 284 10.80 -17.24 16.91
CA LEU A 284 9.94 -16.09 17.12
C LEU A 284 8.50 -16.54 17.43
N GLU A 285 8.05 -16.28 18.66
CA GLU A 285 6.62 -16.36 18.98
C GLU A 285 5.90 -15.15 18.37
N LEU A 286 5.30 -15.36 17.19
CA LEU A 286 4.38 -14.39 16.60
C LEU A 286 3.12 -14.28 17.46
N SER A 287 3.09 -13.31 18.36
CA SER A 287 1.84 -12.91 19.00
C SER A 287 1.03 -12.06 18.01
N GLY A 288 -0.12 -12.59 17.57
CA GLY A 288 -1.06 -11.92 16.66
C GLY A 288 -1.57 -12.88 15.57
N GLY A 289 -2.61 -13.66 15.89
CA GLY A 289 -3.15 -14.71 15.02
C GLY A 289 -4.43 -14.36 14.28
N GLY A 290 -5.08 -15.42 13.78
CA GLY A 290 -6.51 -15.46 13.41
C GLY A 290 -6.81 -15.06 11.99
#